data_AF-A0A2G4FY77-F1
#
_entry.id   AF-A0A2G4FY77-F1
#
_cell.length_a   1.000
_cell.length_b   1.000
_cell.length_c   1.000
_cell.angle_alpha   90.00
_cell.angle_beta   90.00
_cell.angle_gamma   90.00
#
_symmetry.space_group_name_H-M   'P 1'
#
loop_
_entity.id
_entity.type
_entity.pdbx_description
1 polymer ?
#
loop_
_entity_poly.entity_id
_entity_poly.type
_entity_poly.pdbx_seq_one_letter_code
_entity_poly.pdbx_strand_id
1 'polypeptide(L)'
;MESLVKLVAFMLLTTLTSGPLAIALTLITDKNLLLKILRRILHGVLVMASLFFALIFSVNPEMPPAMNLIGLFAFIMAYIALRREYFPDFRIIDALLSKLGLRKNKAGKTNVEGIEGQNSKDRSSHNPSPFGPLMKWRRNGSSGGDDGHGPGGQH
;
A
#
# COMPACT_ATOMS: atom_id res chain seq x y z
N MET A 1 -17.10 -4.58 -40.57
CA MET A 1 -16.36 -3.49 -39.88
C MET A 1 -16.97 -3.13 -38.53
N GLU A 2 -18.29 -2.98 -38.41
CA GLU A 2 -18.94 -2.53 -37.15
C GLU A 2 -18.72 -3.43 -35.93
N SER A 3 -18.74 -4.76 -36.11
CA SER A 3 -18.54 -5.71 -35.00
C SER A 3 -17.16 -5.56 -34.35
N LEU A 4 -16.12 -5.32 -35.16
CA LEU A 4 -14.76 -5.10 -34.67
C LEU A 4 -14.67 -3.82 -33.82
N VAL A 5 -15.31 -2.74 -34.27
CA VAL A 5 -15.34 -1.46 -33.53
C VAL A 5 -16.02 -1.65 -32.17
N LYS A 6 -17.14 -2.38 -32.12
CA LYS A 6 -17.85 -2.69 -30.88
C LYS A 6 -16.99 -3.51 -29.92
N LEU A 7 -16.25 -4.51 -30.42
CA LEU A 7 -15.32 -5.31 -29.62
C LEU A 7 -14.20 -4.44 -29.02
N VAL A 8 -13.56 -3.62 -29.85
CA VAL A 8 -12.48 -2.73 -29.41
C VAL A 8 -12.98 -1.72 -28.38
N ALA A 9 -14.16 -1.14 -28.59
CA ALA A 9 -14.79 -0.23 -27.63
C ALA A 9 -15.08 -0.94 -26.29
N PHE A 10 -15.53 -2.20 -26.32
CA PHE A 10 -15.76 -2.99 -25.12
C PHE A 10 -14.45 -3.31 -24.37
N MET A 11 -13.39 -3.69 -25.09
CA MET A 11 -12.06 -3.89 -24.50
C MET A 11 -11.52 -2.61 -23.88
N LEU A 12 -11.68 -1.47 -24.55
CA LEU A 12 -11.28 -0.17 -24.00
C LEU A 12 -12.08 0.20 -22.74
N LEU A 13 -13.40 0.03 -22.78
CA LEU A 13 -14.26 0.34 -21.64
C LEU A 13 -13.89 -0.49 -20.42
N THR A 14 -13.72 -1.80 -20.59
CA THR A 14 -13.33 -2.71 -19.50
C THR A 14 -11.94 -2.39 -18.97
N THR A 15 -10.97 -2.10 -19.85
CA THR A 15 -9.60 -1.77 -19.46
C THR A 15 -9.52 -0.45 -18.68
N LEU A 16 -10.29 0.57 -19.09
CA LEU A 16 -10.29 1.87 -18.46
C LEU A 16 -11.04 1.87 -17.11
N THR A 17 -12.13 1.10 -17.01
CA THR A 17 -13.00 1.08 -15.83
C THR A 17 -12.54 0.08 -14.78
N SER A 18 -11.95 -1.06 -15.16
CA SER A 18 -11.56 -2.12 -14.22
C SER A 18 -10.60 -1.64 -13.13
N GLY A 19 -9.61 -0.81 -13.47
CA GLY A 19 -8.66 -0.27 -12.49
C GLY A 19 -9.33 0.56 -11.39
N PRO A 20 -10.01 1.67 -11.73
CA PRO A 20 -10.77 2.46 -10.77
C PRO A 20 -11.82 1.63 -10.01
N LEU A 21 -12.50 0.71 -10.69
CA LEU A 21 -13.55 -0.12 -10.10
C LEU A 21 -12.99 -1.12 -9.08
N ALA A 22 -11.83 -1.71 -9.36
CA ALA A 22 -11.11 -2.57 -8.43
C ALA A 22 -10.71 -1.78 -7.17
N ILE A 23 -10.17 -0.57 -7.34
CA ILE A 23 -9.87 0.32 -6.22
C ILE A 23 -11.15 0.68 -5.44
N ALA A 24 -12.24 1.01 -6.12
CA ALA A 24 -13.51 1.31 -5.46
C ALA A 24 -14.03 0.11 -4.65
N LEU A 25 -13.92 -1.10 -5.19
CA LEU A 25 -14.35 -2.33 -4.53
C LEU A 25 -13.62 -2.55 -3.19
N THR A 26 -12.32 -2.24 -3.12
CA THR A 26 -11.55 -2.33 -1.87
C THR A 26 -11.93 -1.29 -0.80
N LEU A 27 -12.75 -0.28 -1.11
CA LEU A 27 -13.29 0.66 -0.08
C LEU A 27 -14.45 0.04 0.71
N ILE A 28 -15.11 -0.98 0.16
CA ILE A 28 -16.26 -1.61 0.79
C ILE A 28 -15.76 -2.52 1.92
N THR A 29 -16.12 -2.18 3.16
CA THR A 29 -15.71 -2.94 4.35
C THR A 29 -16.74 -4.02 4.67
N ASP A 30 -16.32 -5.28 4.61
CA ASP A 30 -17.18 -6.42 4.91
C ASP A 30 -17.00 -6.93 6.34
N LYS A 31 -18.11 -7.17 7.04
CA LYS A 31 -18.14 -7.78 8.37
C LYS A 31 -18.06 -9.31 8.32
N ASN A 32 -18.64 -9.92 7.28
CA ASN A 32 -18.74 -11.36 7.13
C ASN A 32 -17.57 -11.94 6.34
N LEU A 33 -17.08 -13.11 6.74
CA LEU A 33 -15.96 -13.80 6.06
C LEU A 33 -16.29 -14.17 4.60
N LEU A 34 -17.52 -14.61 4.34
CA LEU A 34 -17.99 -14.93 2.98
C LEU A 34 -17.91 -13.72 2.05
N LEU A 35 -18.40 -12.56 2.51
CA LEU A 35 -18.37 -11.31 1.74
C LEU A 35 -16.94 -10.85 1.48
N LYS A 36 -16.03 -11.00 2.47
CA LYS A 36 -14.60 -10.72 2.27
C LYS A 36 -13.98 -11.58 1.17
N ILE A 37 -14.28 -12.89 1.16
CA ILE A 37 -13.77 -13.81 0.13
C ILE A 37 -14.34 -13.44 -1.24
N LEU A 38 -15.66 -13.22 -1.32
CA LEU A 38 -16.34 -12.85 -2.56
C LEU A 38 -15.76 -11.55 -3.13
N ARG A 39 -15.57 -10.53 -2.29
CA ARG A 39 -14.95 -9.25 -2.68
C ARG A 39 -13.53 -9.47 -3.22
N ARG A 40 -12.73 -10.31 -2.56
CA ARG A 40 -11.36 -10.63 -2.99
C ARG A 40 -11.32 -11.39 -4.33
N ILE A 41 -12.27 -12.30 -4.57
CA ILE A 41 -12.40 -13.00 -5.86
C ILE A 41 -12.78 -12.00 -6.95
N LEU A 42 -13.81 -11.17 -6.72
CA LEU A 42 -14.27 -10.18 -7.68
C LEU A 42 -13.18 -9.17 -8.03
N HIS A 43 -12.44 -8.70 -7.02
CA HIS A 43 -11.27 -7.83 -7.19
C HIS A 43 -10.18 -8.50 -8.03
N GLY A 44 -9.84 -9.74 -7.70
CA GLY A 44 -8.85 -10.53 -8.44
C GLY A 44 -9.23 -10.72 -9.91
N VAL A 45 -10.50 -11.04 -10.18
CA VAL A 45 -11.02 -11.21 -11.56
C VAL A 45 -10.93 -9.91 -12.35
N LEU A 46 -11.32 -8.77 -11.76
CA LEU A 46 -11.19 -7.45 -12.39
C LEU A 46 -9.73 -7.13 -12.76
N VAL A 47 -8.83 -7.31 -11.79
CA VAL A 47 -7.40 -7.06 -11.97
C VAL A 47 -6.83 -7.95 -13.07
N MET A 48 -7.13 -9.26 -13.04
CA MET A 48 -6.64 -10.21 -14.06
C MET A 48 -7.15 -9.88 -15.46
N ALA A 49 -8.45 -9.58 -15.60
CA ALA A 49 -9.03 -9.19 -16.89
C ALA A 49 -8.37 -7.93 -17.45
N SER A 50 -8.13 -6.92 -16.60
CA SER A 50 -7.46 -5.69 -17.01
C SER A 50 -5.99 -5.91 -17.38
N LEU A 51 -5.28 -6.78 -16.66
CA LEU A 51 -3.87 -7.07 -16.93
C LEU A 51 -3.72 -7.76 -18.29
N PHE A 52 -4.64 -8.68 -18.61
CA PHE A 52 -4.66 -9.38 -19.89
C PHE A 52 -4.78 -8.40 -21.06
N PHE A 53 -5.76 -7.49 -21.04
CA PHE A 53 -5.90 -6.47 -22.08
C PHE A 53 -4.78 -5.43 -22.08
N ALA A 54 -4.29 -5.02 -20.90
CA ALA A 54 -3.17 -4.10 -20.77
C ALA A 54 -1.89 -4.64 -21.43
N LEU A 55 -1.61 -5.94 -21.29
CA LEU A 55 -0.48 -6.60 -21.95
C LEU A 55 -0.65 -6.61 -23.47
N ILE A 56 -1.84 -6.95 -23.97
CA ILE A 56 -2.14 -6.90 -25.41
C ILE A 56 -1.91 -5.48 -25.95
N PHE A 57 -2.36 -4.44 -25.24
CA PHE A 57 -2.19 -3.07 -25.70
C PHE A 57 -0.75 -2.56 -25.55
N SER A 58 0.03 -3.04 -24.59
CA SER A 58 1.37 -2.50 -24.32
C SER A 58 2.50 -3.21 -25.07
N VAL A 59 2.34 -4.50 -25.39
CA VAL A 59 3.42 -5.31 -25.99
C VAL A 59 3.43 -5.21 -27.51
N ASN A 60 2.29 -4.95 -28.14
CA ASN A 60 2.18 -4.93 -29.60
C ASN A 60 2.67 -3.57 -30.16
N PRO A 61 3.79 -3.54 -30.92
CA PRO A 61 4.36 -2.29 -31.43
C PRO A 61 3.53 -1.66 -32.56
N GLU A 62 2.66 -2.45 -33.20
CA GLU A 62 1.79 -2.00 -34.29
C GLU A 62 0.56 -1.22 -33.78
N MET A 63 0.35 -1.21 -32.47
CA MET A 63 -0.79 -0.52 -31.86
C MET A 63 -0.60 1.00 -31.90
N PRO A 64 -1.69 1.77 -32.08
CA PRO A 64 -1.63 3.22 -31.97
C PRO A 64 -1.05 3.65 -30.61
N PRO A 65 -0.23 4.70 -30.55
CA PRO A 65 0.41 5.14 -29.30
C PRO A 65 -0.58 5.44 -28.18
N ALA A 66 -1.80 5.88 -28.53
CA ALA A 66 -2.89 6.08 -27.57
C ALA A 66 -3.31 4.79 -26.87
N MET A 67 -3.36 3.66 -27.58
CA MET A 67 -3.72 2.37 -26.97
C MET A 67 -2.62 1.87 -26.03
N ASN A 68 -1.34 2.10 -26.37
CA ASN A 68 -0.22 1.74 -25.51
C ASN A 68 -0.25 2.52 -24.20
N LEU A 69 -0.59 3.82 -24.25
CA LEU A 69 -0.78 4.65 -23.05
C LEU A 69 -1.93 4.13 -22.18
N ILE A 70 -3.03 3.70 -22.78
CA ILE A 70 -4.16 3.10 -22.06
C ILE A 70 -3.75 1.76 -21.43
N GLY A 71 -2.98 0.94 -22.13
CA GLY A 71 -2.41 -0.30 -21.61
C GLY A 71 -1.49 -0.04 -20.41
N LEU A 72 -0.60 0.95 -20.52
CA LEU A 72 0.30 1.34 -19.43
C LEU A 72 -0.48 1.89 -18.22
N PHE A 73 -1.49 2.74 -18.46
CA PHE A 73 -2.38 3.23 -17.42
C PHE A 73 -3.08 2.08 -16.68
N ALA A 74 -3.63 1.13 -17.42
CA ALA A 74 -4.29 -0.03 -16.85
C ALA A 74 -3.32 -0.92 -16.07
N PHE A 75 -2.08 -1.10 -16.54
CA PHE A 75 -1.05 -1.83 -15.83
C PHE A 75 -0.69 -1.18 -14.49
N ILE A 76 -0.53 0.14 -14.47
CA ILE A 76 -0.26 0.91 -13.24
C ILE A 76 -1.45 0.80 -12.28
N MET A 77 -2.68 0.95 -12.77
CA MET A 77 -3.88 0.86 -11.93
C MET A 77 -4.08 -0.54 -11.37
N ALA A 78 -3.82 -1.58 -12.17
CA ALA A 78 -3.86 -2.97 -11.72
C ALA A 78 -2.82 -3.24 -10.63
N TYR A 79 -1.60 -2.70 -10.77
CA TYR A 79 -0.58 -2.77 -9.72
C TYR A 79 -1.03 -2.08 -8.43
N ILE A 80 -1.58 -0.87 -8.51
CA ILE A 80 -2.09 -0.12 -7.35
C ILE A 80 -3.23 -0.88 -6.67
N ALA A 81 -4.17 -1.41 -7.46
CA ALA A 81 -5.30 -2.19 -6.98
C ALA A 81 -4.86 -3.49 -6.29
N LEU A 82 -3.89 -4.21 -6.86
CA LEU A 82 -3.33 -5.43 -6.28
C LEU A 82 -2.58 -5.12 -4.97
N ARG A 83 -1.75 -4.08 -4.98
CA ARG A 83 -1.02 -3.63 -3.78
C ARG A 83 -2.00 -3.27 -2.67
N ARG A 84 -3.08 -2.56 -2.97
CA ARG A 84 -4.04 -2.11 -1.96
C ARG A 84 -4.77 -3.27 -1.26
N GLU A 85 -5.14 -4.32 -1.99
CA GLU A 85 -5.94 -5.43 -1.42
C GLU A 85 -5.10 -6.54 -0.78
N TYR A 86 -3.92 -6.84 -1.32
CA TYR A 86 -3.11 -7.98 -0.86
C TYR A 86 -1.90 -7.55 -0.02
N PHE A 87 -1.36 -6.35 -0.28
CA PHE A 87 -0.08 -5.90 0.26
C PHE A 87 -0.09 -4.41 0.67
N PRO A 88 -1.02 -3.96 1.52
CA PRO A 88 -1.18 -2.52 1.82
C PRO A 88 0.08 -1.89 2.42
N ASP A 89 0.85 -2.66 3.22
CA ASP A 89 2.04 -2.19 3.94
C ASP A 89 3.36 -2.32 3.16
N PHE A 90 3.34 -2.76 1.90
CA PHE A 90 4.57 -2.96 1.12
C PHE A 90 5.20 -1.61 0.73
N ARG A 91 6.29 -1.24 1.42
CA ARG A 91 7.07 0.02 1.25
C ARG A 91 8.20 -0.05 0.21
N ILE A 92 8.17 -1.01 -0.72
CA ILE A 92 9.27 -1.15 -1.70
C ILE A 92 9.39 0.09 -2.60
N ILE A 93 8.26 0.68 -2.98
CA ILE A 93 8.24 1.94 -3.76
C ILE A 93 8.91 3.06 -2.95
N ASP A 94 8.63 3.15 -1.64
CA ASP A 94 9.24 4.15 -0.76
C ASP A 94 10.77 3.99 -0.70
N ALA A 95 11.25 2.74 -0.68
CA ALA A 95 12.68 2.43 -0.70
C ALA A 95 13.33 2.78 -2.05
N LEU A 96 12.67 2.51 -3.18
CA LEU A 96 13.17 2.91 -4.49
C LEU A 96 13.14 4.43 -4.69
N LEU A 97 12.07 5.10 -4.26
CA LEU A 97 11.87 6.54 -4.44
C LEU A 97 12.79 7.37 -3.53
N SER A 98 13.13 6.84 -2.34
CA SER A 98 14.15 7.43 -1.48
C SER A 98 15.56 7.23 -2.04
N LYS A 99 15.86 6.09 -2.67
CA LYS A 99 17.12 5.88 -3.41
C LYS A 99 17.24 6.78 -4.63
N LEU A 100 16.12 7.10 -5.29
CA LEU A 100 16.07 8.01 -6.44
C LEU A 100 16.06 9.50 -6.02
N GLY A 101 16.12 9.81 -4.71
CA GLY A 101 16.16 11.19 -4.20
C GLY A 101 14.85 11.98 -4.33
N LEU A 102 13.79 11.39 -4.89
CA LEU A 102 12.49 12.02 -5.12
C LEU A 102 11.61 12.11 -3.87
N ARG A 103 11.98 11.41 -2.78
CA ARG A 103 11.23 11.41 -1.53
C ARG A 103 12.10 11.87 -0.37
N LYS A 104 11.96 13.14 0.02
CA LYS A 104 12.44 13.65 1.31
C LYS A 104 11.56 13.05 2.40
N ASN A 105 12.04 12.01 3.06
CA ASN A 105 11.41 11.48 4.26
C ASN A 105 11.28 12.63 5.27
N LYS A 106 10.07 12.96 5.72
CA LYS A 106 9.85 13.78 6.93
C LYS A 106 10.22 12.98 8.19
N ALA A 107 11.38 12.32 8.19
CA ALA A 107 11.99 11.62 9.33
C ALA A 107 13.16 12.45 9.89
N GLY A 108 13.00 13.76 9.89
CA GLY A 108 13.99 14.74 10.36
C GLY A 108 13.36 16.10 10.65
N LYS A 109 12.10 16.12 11.11
CA LYS A 109 11.47 17.32 11.66
C LYS A 109 11.10 17.06 13.12
N THR A 110 12.13 16.81 13.92
CA THR A 110 12.11 17.05 15.36
C THR A 110 13.26 18.00 15.64
N ASN A 111 12.88 19.21 16.05
CA ASN A 111 13.65 20.16 16.83
C ASN A 111 14.72 20.97 16.10
N VAL A 112 14.28 21.88 15.23
CA VAL A 112 14.99 23.16 15.01
C VAL A 112 13.96 24.29 15.13
N GLU A 113 13.53 24.53 16.36
CA GLU A 113 12.93 25.79 16.82
C GLU A 113 13.12 25.79 18.33
N GLY A 114 14.05 26.63 18.82
CA GLY A 114 14.41 26.71 20.24
C GLY A 114 15.91 26.80 20.46
N ILE A 115 16.56 27.83 19.91
CA ILE A 115 17.80 28.36 20.50
C ILE A 115 17.35 29.17 21.71
N GLU A 116 17.40 28.60 22.91
CA GLU A 116 17.89 29.29 24.11
C GLU A 116 17.97 28.30 25.28
N GLY A 117 19.05 28.43 26.04
CA GLY A 117 19.59 27.38 26.87
C GLY A 117 18.80 27.07 28.14
N GLN A 118 19.11 25.92 28.74
CA GLN A 118 19.66 25.88 30.09
C GLN A 118 19.98 24.43 30.50
N ASN A 119 21.17 24.29 31.09
CA ASN A 119 21.54 23.38 32.16
C ASN A 119 21.39 21.87 31.97
N SER A 120 22.53 21.26 31.66
CA SER A 120 23.24 20.33 32.54
C SER A 120 22.41 19.60 33.60
N LYS A 121 22.31 18.27 33.46
CA LYS A 121 23.03 17.33 34.33
C LYS A 121 22.74 15.88 33.94
N ASP A 122 23.80 15.10 34.06
CA ASP A 122 23.80 13.68 34.38
C ASP A 122 23.42 12.64 33.31
N ARG A 123 24.51 12.04 32.79
CA ARG A 123 24.86 10.62 32.97
C ARG A 123 24.60 9.63 31.82
N SER A 124 25.64 8.81 31.71
CA SER A 124 25.70 7.43 31.23
C SER A 124 25.58 7.21 29.72
N SER A 125 26.76 7.08 29.12
CA SER A 125 27.16 5.90 28.36
C SER A 125 26.02 4.99 27.87
N HIS A 126 25.71 5.07 26.58
CA HIS A 126 25.64 3.90 25.70
C HIS A 126 25.75 4.39 24.26
N ASN A 127 26.81 3.95 23.60
CA ASN A 127 27.04 4.13 22.17
C ASN A 127 25.96 3.35 21.39
N PRO A 128 25.09 3.96 20.58
CA PRO A 128 24.27 3.21 19.64
C PRO A 128 25.08 3.00 18.35
N SER A 129 25.18 1.74 17.97
CA SER A 129 25.80 1.19 16.76
C SER A 129 25.40 1.94 15.46
N PRO A 130 26.24 1.87 14.40
CA PRO A 130 26.07 2.60 13.13
C PRO A 130 24.94 2.08 12.23
N PHE A 131 24.09 1.20 12.74
CA PHE A 131 22.96 0.63 12.00
C PHE A 131 21.67 1.29 12.49
N GLY A 132 20.93 1.91 11.56
CA GLY A 132 19.81 2.82 11.80
C GLY A 132 18.63 2.28 12.63
N PRO A 133 17.56 3.08 12.78
CA PRO A 133 16.54 2.88 13.81
C PRO A 133 15.88 1.50 13.72
N LEU A 134 16.13 0.68 14.74
CA LEU A 134 15.43 -0.58 15.00
C LEU A 134 13.93 -0.31 15.12
N MET A 135 13.20 -0.77 14.12
CA MET A 135 11.74 -0.78 14.04
C MET A 135 11.16 -1.52 15.26
N LYS A 136 10.71 -0.79 16.27
CA LYS A 136 9.89 -1.36 17.36
C LYS A 136 8.52 -1.69 16.78
N TRP A 137 8.29 -2.96 16.50
CA TRP A 137 6.98 -3.53 16.18
C TRP A 137 6.03 -3.28 17.36
N ARG A 138 5.13 -2.29 17.25
CA ARG A 138 4.06 -2.08 18.23
C ARG A 138 2.90 -3.00 17.86
N ARG A 139 2.96 -4.23 18.37
CA ARG A 139 1.87 -5.21 18.28
C ARG A 139 0.77 -4.74 19.25
N ASN A 140 -0.31 -4.18 18.71
CA ASN A 140 -1.55 -4.00 19.45
C ASN A 140 -2.08 -5.40 19.82
N GLY A 141 -2.16 -5.69 21.11
CA GLY A 141 -2.71 -6.94 21.63
C GLY A 141 -2.26 -7.20 23.06
N SER A 142 -2.95 -6.62 24.03
CA SER A 142 -2.99 -7.17 25.39
C SER A 142 -4.29 -6.72 26.06
N SER A 143 -5.36 -7.46 25.77
CA SER A 143 -6.42 -7.68 26.76
C SER A 143 -5.89 -8.73 27.72
N GLY A 144 -5.75 -8.35 28.99
CA GLY A 144 -5.40 -9.27 30.07
C GLY A 144 -5.87 -8.64 31.35
N GLY A 145 -7.13 -8.90 31.71
CA GLY A 145 -7.52 -8.88 33.12
C GLY A 145 -6.75 -9.99 33.81
N ASP A 146 -6.28 -9.72 35.02
CA ASP A 146 -6.08 -10.77 35.99
C ASP A 146 -6.25 -10.18 37.39
N ASP A 147 -7.27 -10.71 38.05
CA ASP A 147 -7.87 -10.22 39.26
C ASP A 147 -7.20 -10.99 40.39
N GLY A 148 -6.01 -10.54 40.79
CA GLY A 148 -5.17 -11.25 41.76
C GLY A 148 -5.40 -10.80 43.21
N HIS A 149 -6.34 -11.44 43.91
CA HIS A 149 -6.47 -11.38 45.37
C HIS A 149 -5.28 -12.05 46.11
N GLY A 150 -4.55 -11.25 46.92
CA GLY A 150 -3.86 -11.59 48.20
C GLY A 150 -2.79 -12.70 48.26
N PRO A 151 -2.14 -12.96 49.43
CA PRO A 151 -2.04 -12.19 50.67
C PRO A 151 -0.57 -12.02 51.17
N GLY A 152 -0.36 -11.17 52.19
CA GLY A 152 0.87 -11.14 53.01
C GLY A 152 1.34 -9.71 53.26
N GLY A 153 1.54 -9.22 54.47
CA GLY A 153 1.59 -9.84 55.79
C GLY A 153 2.23 -8.79 56.69
N GLN A 154 1.64 -8.62 57.86
CA GLN A 154 2.10 -7.81 58.98
C GLN A 154 3.62 -7.94 59.20
N HIS A 155 4.33 -6.81 59.34
CA HIS A 155 5.18 -6.42 60.48
C HIS A 155 5.80 -5.04 60.23
#